data_AF-A0A960KT85-F1
#
_entry.id   AF-A0A960KT85-F1
#
_cell.length_a   1.000
_cell.length_b   1.000
_cell.length_c   1.000
_cell.angle_alpha   90.00
_cell.angle_beta   90.00
_cell.angle_gamma   90.00
#
_symmetry.space_group_name_H-M   'P 1'
#
loop_
_entity.id
_entity.type
_entity.pdbx_description
1 polymer ?
#
loop_
_entity_poly.entity_id
_entity_poly.type
_entity_poly.pdbx_seq_one_letter_code
_entity_poly.pdbx_strand_id
1 'polypeptide(L)'
;MSRPEKPLIWLDGELKSPPFTKAARIEAGYLLRLLQSGQLLGLPQSRPMPSIGRHCQELRIVDENKTWRMIYRLDEDAVILVRIFAKKSQVTPRAQLALARKRLAEYDRISRGD
;
A
#
# COMPACT_ATOMS: atom_id res chain seq x y z
N MET A 1 10.97 -21.15 14.79
CA MET A 1 11.60 -20.51 13.61
C MET A 1 10.74 -19.32 13.21
N SER A 2 11.33 -18.13 13.11
CA SER A 2 10.61 -16.94 12.60
C SER A 2 10.13 -17.23 11.18
N ARG A 3 8.85 -17.05 10.88
CA ARG A 3 8.35 -17.13 9.51
C ARG A 3 9.16 -16.11 8.67
N PRO A 4 9.66 -16.46 7.48
CA PRO A 4 10.31 -15.48 6.63
C PRO A 4 9.33 -14.34 6.36
N GLU A 5 9.82 -13.11 6.46
CA GLU A 5 9.00 -11.92 6.25
C GLU A 5 8.50 -11.87 4.82
N LYS A 6 7.22 -11.51 4.67
CA LYS A 6 6.62 -11.35 3.35
C LYS A 6 7.39 -10.25 2.60
N PRO A 7 7.89 -10.49 1.36
CA PRO A 7 8.46 -9.43 0.56
C PRO A 7 7.46 -8.29 0.30
N LEU A 8 8.01 -7.08 0.17
CA LEU A 8 7.27 -5.94 -0.39
C LEU A 8 7.45 -5.95 -1.90
N ILE A 9 6.35 -6.05 -2.65
CA ILE A 9 6.34 -5.96 -4.10
C ILE A 9 5.79 -4.60 -4.49
N TRP A 10 6.58 -3.79 -5.20
CA TRP A 10 6.20 -2.43 -5.60
C TRP A 10 5.68 -2.44 -7.04
N LEU A 11 4.40 -2.13 -7.24
CA LEU A 11 3.82 -1.96 -8.59
C LEU A 11 3.90 -0.50 -9.06
N ASP A 12 3.87 0.45 -8.12
CA ASP A 12 3.96 1.88 -8.43
C ASP A 12 4.40 2.71 -7.22
N GLY A 13 5.36 3.60 -7.46
CA GLY A 13 5.88 4.51 -6.46
C GLY A 13 7.01 3.90 -5.63
N GLU A 14 7.50 4.71 -4.70
CA GLU A 14 8.66 4.40 -3.88
C GLU A 14 8.57 5.19 -2.57
N LEU A 15 9.15 4.64 -1.51
CA LEU A 15 9.20 5.31 -0.21
C LEU A 15 10.52 6.07 -0.05
N LYS A 16 10.55 7.31 -0.52
CA LYS A 16 11.71 8.21 -0.41
C LYS A 16 11.42 9.46 0.43
N SER A 17 12.46 9.99 1.05
CA SER A 17 12.48 11.31 1.66
C SER A 17 13.57 12.13 0.99
N PRO A 18 13.23 13.16 0.18
CA PRO A 18 11.89 13.61 -0.23
C PRO A 18 11.16 12.62 -1.17
N PRO A 19 9.82 12.69 -1.33
CA PRO A 19 8.91 13.76 -0.90
C PRO A 19 8.29 13.58 0.50
N PHE A 20 8.45 12.42 1.16
CA PHE A 20 8.03 12.25 2.55
C PHE A 20 8.96 13.04 3.48
N THR A 21 8.43 13.58 4.57
CA THR A 21 9.33 13.97 5.69
C THR A 21 10.01 12.74 6.26
N LYS A 22 11.11 12.96 7.00
CA LYS A 22 11.85 11.86 7.65
C LYS A 22 10.94 11.09 8.63
N ALA A 23 10.10 11.79 9.38
CA ALA A 23 9.17 11.19 10.33
C ALA A 23 8.13 10.32 9.62
N ALA A 24 7.48 10.83 8.58
CA ALA A 24 6.50 10.08 7.80
C ALA A 24 7.10 8.84 7.11
N ARG A 25 8.35 8.93 6.64
CA ARG A 25 9.06 7.76 6.09
C ARG A 25 9.33 6.69 7.14
N ILE A 26 9.69 7.08 8.36
CA ILE A 26 9.92 6.14 9.47
C ILE A 26 8.61 5.46 9.86
N GLU A 27 7.52 6.22 10.00
CA GLU A 27 6.20 5.66 10.30
C GLU A 27 5.75 4.68 9.20
N ALA A 28 5.86 5.07 7.92
CA ALA A 28 5.56 4.20 6.80
C ALA A 28 6.38 2.91 6.84
N GLY A 29 7.69 3.00 7.08
CA GLY A 29 8.57 1.83 7.20
C GLY A 29 8.19 0.91 8.36
N TYR A 30 7.85 1.47 9.52
CA TYR A 30 7.37 0.71 10.67
C TYR A 30 6.07 -0.05 10.35
N LEU A 31 5.07 0.64 9.79
CA LEU A 31 3.79 0.02 9.44
C LEU A 31 3.95 -1.06 8.38
N LEU A 32 4.80 -0.84 7.37
CA LEU A 32 5.13 -1.84 6.36
C LEU A 32 5.79 -3.07 7.00
N ARG A 33 6.71 -2.87 7.96
CA ARG A 33 7.34 -3.97 8.69
C ARG A 33 6.33 -4.84 9.44
N LEU A 34 5.31 -4.23 10.05
CA LEU A 34 4.22 -4.97 10.71
C LEU A 34 3.43 -5.80 9.69
N LEU A 35 3.14 -5.25 8.50
CA LEU A 35 2.47 -6.01 7.44
C LEU A 35 3.32 -7.18 6.94
N GLN A 36 4.64 -6.98 6.78
CA GLN A 36 5.56 -8.03 6.37
C GLN A 36 5.66 -9.19 7.38
N SER A 37 5.51 -8.90 8.67
CA SER A 37 5.46 -9.93 9.72
C SER A 37 4.09 -10.63 9.84
N GLY A 38 3.13 -10.24 8.99
CA GLY A 38 1.79 -10.82 8.94
C GLY A 38 0.77 -10.18 9.86
N GLN A 39 1.09 -9.06 10.51
CA GLN A 39 0.10 -8.32 11.30
C GLN A 39 -0.93 -7.64 10.40
N LEU A 40 -2.17 -7.57 10.88
CA LEU A 40 -3.24 -6.83 10.24
C LEU A 40 -3.38 -5.47 10.91
N LEU A 41 -3.43 -4.42 10.08
CA LEU A 41 -3.65 -3.05 10.54
C LEU A 41 -5.13 -2.70 10.38
N GLY A 42 -5.70 -2.05 11.40
CA GLY A 42 -7.06 -1.50 11.38
C GLY A 42 -7.06 0.02 11.35
N LEU A 43 -8.24 0.62 11.53
CA LEU A 43 -8.36 2.07 11.68
C LEU A 43 -7.65 2.54 12.97
N PRO A 44 -7.01 3.72 12.97
CA PRO A 44 -6.98 4.71 11.88
C PRO A 44 -5.92 4.46 10.79
N GLN A 45 -4.95 3.57 11.01
CA GLN A 45 -3.79 3.40 10.11
C GLN A 45 -4.17 2.76 8.78
N SER A 46 -5.08 1.79 8.77
CA SER A 46 -5.49 1.10 7.56
C SER A 46 -7.01 0.97 7.42
N ARG A 47 -7.49 1.06 6.17
CA ARG A 47 -8.91 0.90 5.84
C ARG A 47 -9.09 -0.05 4.66
N PRO A 48 -10.04 -1.02 4.72
CA PRO A 48 -10.39 -1.85 3.57
C PRO A 48 -10.84 -1.05 2.35
N MET A 49 -10.41 -1.48 1.16
CA MET A 49 -10.69 -0.88 -0.15
C MET A 49 -11.29 -1.91 -1.14
N PRO A 50 -12.48 -2.47 -0.85
CA PRO A 50 -13.08 -3.54 -1.66
C PRO A 50 -13.38 -3.12 -3.10
N SER A 51 -13.53 -1.83 -3.38
CA SER A 51 -13.71 -1.30 -4.73
C SER A 51 -12.48 -1.45 -5.64
N ILE A 52 -11.30 -1.77 -5.08
CA ILE A 52 -10.07 -2.00 -5.85
C ILE A 52 -9.88 -3.50 -6.08
N GLY A 53 -10.06 -4.31 -5.05
CA GLY A 53 -9.88 -5.76 -5.13
C GLY A 53 -10.01 -6.42 -3.78
N ARG A 54 -9.99 -7.76 -3.78
CA ARG A 54 -9.96 -8.56 -2.56
C ARG A 54 -8.66 -8.30 -1.80
N HIS A 55 -8.77 -8.24 -0.47
CA HIS A 55 -7.65 -7.99 0.44
C HIS A 55 -6.89 -6.67 0.20
N CYS A 56 -7.44 -5.77 -0.63
CA CYS A 56 -6.89 -4.44 -0.82
C CYS A 56 -7.27 -3.52 0.34
N GLN A 57 -6.29 -2.76 0.81
CA GLN A 57 -6.45 -1.79 1.88
C GLN A 57 -5.70 -0.50 1.55
N GLU A 58 -6.09 0.59 2.21
CA GLU A 58 -5.44 1.90 2.18
C GLU A 58 -4.72 2.13 3.51
N LEU A 59 -3.39 2.15 3.48
CA LEU A 59 -2.56 2.63 4.57
C LEU A 59 -2.51 4.17 4.56
N ARG A 60 -2.63 4.79 5.73
CA ARG A 60 -2.67 6.23 5.92
C ARG A 60 -1.49 6.65 6.78
N ILE A 61 -0.67 7.53 6.22
CA ILE A 61 0.51 8.07 6.90
C ILE A 61 0.29 9.58 6.99
N VAL A 62 0.20 10.09 8.21
CA VAL A 62 0.03 11.52 8.46
C VAL A 62 1.41 12.16 8.40
N ASP A 63 1.59 13.07 7.44
CA ASP A 63 2.81 13.88 7.31
C ASP A 63 2.49 15.31 7.75
N GLU A 64 3.50 16.19 7.80
CA GLU A 64 3.36 17.57 8.28
C GLU A 64 2.26 18.33 7.55
N ASN A 65 2.37 18.43 6.23
CA ASN A 65 1.48 19.26 5.41
C ASN A 65 0.50 18.47 4.55
N LYS A 66 0.50 17.13 4.65
CA LYS A 66 -0.34 16.26 3.81
C LYS A 66 -0.50 14.88 4.45
N THR A 67 -1.48 14.12 3.98
CA THR A 67 -1.59 12.70 4.32
C THR A 67 -1.21 11.87 3.10
N TRP A 68 -0.26 10.96 3.26
CA TRP A 68 0.06 9.97 2.24
C TRP A 68 -0.91 8.80 2.35
N ARG A 69 -1.36 8.32 1.20
CA ARG A 69 -2.17 7.11 1.06
C ARG A 69 -1.42 6.10 0.24
N MET A 70 -1.30 4.90 0.78
CA MET A 70 -0.67 3.77 0.10
C MET A 70 -1.71 2.66 -0.03
N ILE A 71 -2.07 2.35 -1.27
CA ILE A 71 -2.94 1.21 -1.56
C ILE A 71 -2.04 -0.02 -1.58
N TYR A 72 -2.40 -1.03 -0.79
CA TYR A 72 -1.70 -2.29 -0.75
C TYR A 72 -2.67 -3.48 -0.80
N ARG A 73 -2.19 -4.64 -1.24
CA ARG A 73 -2.88 -5.92 -1.12
C ARG A 73 -2.07 -6.85 -0.23
N LEU A 74 -2.77 -7.62 0.59
CA LEU A 74 -2.17 -8.71 1.37
C LEU A 74 -2.43 -10.04 0.68
N ASP A 75 -1.35 -10.65 0.19
CA ASP A 75 -1.36 -12.03 -0.29
C ASP A 75 -0.75 -12.94 0.81
N GLU A 76 -0.84 -14.25 0.62
CA GLU A 76 -0.35 -15.21 1.61
C GLU A 76 1.16 -15.10 1.82
N ASP A 77 1.89 -14.85 0.74
CA ASP A 77 3.34 -14.81 0.66
C ASP A 77 3.91 -13.40 0.53
N ALA A 78 3.15 -12.40 0.05
CA ALA A 78 3.66 -11.05 -0.21
C ALA A 78 2.76 -9.91 0.30
N VAL A 79 3.35 -8.72 0.43
CA VAL A 79 2.62 -7.44 0.57
C VAL A 79 2.83 -6.64 -0.70
N ILE A 80 1.77 -6.42 -1.47
CA ILE A 80 1.84 -5.80 -2.79
C ILE A 80 1.47 -4.34 -2.63
N LEU A 81 2.42 -3.44 -2.84
CA LEU A 81 2.23 -1.99 -2.82
C LEU A 81 1.79 -1.53 -4.21
N VAL A 82 0.49 -1.33 -4.36
CA VAL A 82 -0.16 -1.04 -5.65
C VAL A 82 0.10 0.38 -6.10
N ARG A 83 0.10 1.34 -5.16
CA ARG A 83 0.31 2.76 -5.43
C ARG A 83 0.48 3.59 -4.16
N ILE A 84 1.31 4.63 -4.23
CA ILE A 84 1.44 5.69 -3.21
C ILE A 84 1.06 7.04 -3.81
N PHE A 85 0.32 7.86 -3.07
CA PHE A 85 0.01 9.23 -3.46
C PHE A 85 -0.24 10.13 -2.25
N ALA A 86 0.12 11.40 -2.38
CA ALA A 86 -0.31 12.43 -1.42
C ALA A 86 -1.77 12.77 -1.68
N LYS A 87 -2.58 12.77 -0.62
CA LYS A 87 -3.97 13.21 -0.68
C LYS A 87 -4.02 14.72 -1.02
N LYS A 88 -4.43 15.06 -2.24
CA LYS A 88 -4.79 16.44 -2.62
C LYS A 88 -6.29 16.75 -2.36
N SER A 89 -7.13 15.73 -2.25
CA SER A 89 -8.59 15.84 -2.03
C SER A 89 -9.15 14.69 -1.19
N GLN A 90 -10.34 14.86 -0.58
CA GLN A 90 -11.02 13.88 0.29
C GLN A 90 -11.21 12.49 -0.35
N VAL A 91 -11.47 12.46 -1.66
CA VAL A 91 -11.82 11.27 -2.44
C VAL A 91 -10.68 10.91 -3.38
N THR A 92 -10.25 9.64 -3.37
CA THR A 92 -9.30 9.12 -4.36
C THR A 92 -9.92 9.25 -5.75
N PRO A 93 -9.33 10.03 -6.68
CA PRO A 93 -9.94 10.25 -8.00
C PRO A 93 -10.22 8.93 -8.71
N ARG A 94 -11.35 8.84 -9.44
CA ARG A 94 -11.74 7.62 -10.17
C ARG A 94 -10.63 7.09 -11.07
N ALA A 95 -9.86 7.97 -11.70
CA ALA A 95 -8.70 7.63 -12.52
C ALA A 95 -7.60 6.91 -11.73
N GLN A 96 -7.34 7.32 -10.49
CA GLN A 96 -6.35 6.69 -9.60
C GLN A 96 -6.80 5.27 -9.20
N LEU A 97 -8.10 5.10 -8.90
CA LEU A 97 -8.69 3.79 -8.62
C LEU A 97 -8.68 2.86 -9.84
N ALA A 98 -8.98 3.39 -11.03
CA ALA A 98 -8.96 2.62 -12.27
C ALA A 98 -7.55 2.11 -12.60
N LEU A 99 -6.53 2.96 -12.42
CA LEU A 99 -5.14 2.57 -12.65
C LEU A 99 -4.64 1.59 -11.58
N ALA A 100 -5.06 1.73 -10.31
CA ALA A 100 -4.77 0.73 -9.29
C ALA A 100 -5.37 -0.65 -9.64
N ARG A 101 -6.63 -0.68 -10.09
CA ARG A 101 -7.29 -1.91 -10.57
C ARG A 101 -6.55 -2.53 -11.76
N LYS A 102 -6.16 -1.72 -12.75
CA LYS A 102 -5.43 -2.19 -13.94
C LYS A 102 -4.11 -2.85 -13.56
N ARG A 103 -3.29 -2.22 -12.71
CA ARG A 103 -2.00 -2.77 -12.28
C ARG A 103 -2.15 -4.05 -11.48
N LEU A 104 -3.16 -4.12 -10.63
CA LEU A 104 -3.42 -5.32 -9.85
C LEU A 104 -3.82 -6.50 -10.74
N ALA A 105 -4.67 -6.26 -11.75
CA ALA A 105 -5.06 -7.28 -12.72
C ALA A 105 -3.87 -7.76 -13.58
N GLU A 106 -2.96 -6.85 -13.94
CA GLU A 106 -1.73 -7.18 -14.65
C GLU A 106 -0.77 -8.02 -13.79
N TYR A 107 -0.60 -7.64 -12.52
CA TYR A 107 0.15 -8.45 -11.56
C TYR A 107 -0.46 -9.86 -11.42
N ASP A 108 -1.78 -9.96 -11.27
CA ASP A 108 -2.45 -11.26 -11.15
C ASP A 108 -2.28 -12.16 -12.37
N ARG A 109 -2.24 -11.57 -13.59
CA ARG A 109 -1.98 -12.32 -14.83
C ARG A 109 -0.56 -12.90 -14.82
N ILE A 110 0.43 -12.05 -14.54
CA ILE A 110 1.85 -12.43 -14.52
C ILE A 110 2.11 -13.48 -13.43
N SER A 111 1.55 -13.30 -12.22
CA SER A 111 1.71 -14.23 -11.11
C SER A 111 1.07 -15.60 -11.35
N ARG A 112 0.09 -15.70 -12.26
CA ARG A 112 -0.54 -16.97 -12.67
C ARG A 112 0.17 -17.66 -13.84
N GLY A 113 1.09 -16.97 -14.52
CA GLY A 113 1.83 -17.50 -15.66
C GLY A 113 1.09 -17.39 -17.00
N ASP A 114 0.11 -16.48 -17.11
CA ASP A 114 -0.65 -16.19 -18.34
C ASP A 114 0.00 -15.09 -19.20
#